data_AF-A0A6G3ZWC7-F1
#
_entry.id   AF-A0A6G3ZWC7-F1
#
_cell.length_a   1.000
_cell.length_b   1.000
_cell.length_c   1.000
_cell.angle_alpha   90.00
_cell.angle_beta   90.00
_cell.angle_gamma   90.00
#
_symmetry.space_group_name_H-M   'P 1'
#
loop_
_entity.id
_entity.type
_entity.pdbx_description
1 polymer ?
#
loop_
_entity_poly.entity_id
_entity_poly.type
_entity_poly.pdbx_seq_one_letter_code
_entity_poly.pdbx_strand_id
1 'polypeptide(L)' 'MSSRFKVRTYCSSSSCEYVRKEDVVQAINYESAYGLALQYNEAPAKPECPICGEQMAFYSYTLIDDPWLPRH' A
#
# COMPACT_ATOMS: atom_id res chain seq x y z
N MET A 1 -6.66 8.43 17.37
CA MET A 1 -5.45 7.71 16.92
C MET A 1 -5.67 7.31 15.47
N SER A 2 -5.24 8.13 14.51
CA SER A 2 -5.36 7.75 13.09
C SER A 2 -4.30 6.70 12.80
N SER A 3 -4.72 5.59 12.20
CA SER A 3 -3.89 4.46 11.80
C SER A 3 -2.87 4.92 10.76
N ARG A 4 -1.63 5.13 11.21
CA ARG A 4 -0.50 5.64 10.40
C ARG A 4 0.11 4.60 9.47
N PHE A 5 -0.02 3.33 9.81
CA PHE A 5 0.55 2.21 9.06
C PHE A 5 -0.55 1.52 8.27
N LYS A 6 -0.32 1.32 6.99
CA LYS A 6 -1.30 0.80 6.04
C LYS A 6 -0.65 -0.11 5.03
N VAL A 7 -1.43 -0.96 4.39
CA VAL A 7 -1.04 -1.67 3.16
C VAL A 7 -1.76 -1.02 2.00
N ARG A 8 -1.02 -0.68 0.96
CA ARG A 8 -1.56 -0.14 -0.28
C ARG A 8 -1.35 -1.10 -1.43
N THR A 9 -2.15 -0.91 -2.48
CA THR A 9 -2.04 -1.68 -3.72
C THR A 9 -1.75 -0.78 -4.91
N TYR A 10 -1.14 -1.32 -5.95
CA TYR A 10 -0.92 -0.69 -7.25
C TYR A 10 -0.96 -1.74 -8.36
N CYS A 11 -1.20 -1.31 -9.61
CA CYS A 11 -1.10 -2.22 -10.75
C CYS A 11 0.37 -2.60 -10.98
N SER A 12 0.65 -3.90 -11.12
CA SER A 12 2.03 -4.38 -11.37
C SER A 12 2.58 -4.00 -12.74
N SER A 13 1.72 -3.67 -13.71
CA SER A 13 2.13 -3.28 -15.05
C SER A 13 2.66 -1.84 -15.08
N SER A 14 3.88 -1.68 -15.60
CA SER A 14 4.52 -0.38 -15.79
C SER A 14 3.90 0.45 -16.92
N SER A 15 3.13 -0.16 -17.81
CA SER A 15 2.43 0.52 -18.90
C SER A 15 0.99 0.90 -18.56
N CYS A 16 0.48 0.49 -17.40
CA CYS A 16 -0.87 0.83 -16.96
C CYS A 16 -0.89 2.19 -16.24
N GLU A 17 -1.78 3.08 -16.65
CA GLU A 17 -1.98 4.40 -16.03
C GLU A 17 -2.82 4.36 -14.73
N TYR A 18 -2.93 3.20 -14.07
CA TYR A 18 -3.70 3.10 -12.84
C TYR A 18 -2.98 3.84 -11.68
N VAL A 19 -3.45 5.06 -11.37
CA VAL A 19 -2.83 5.95 -10.36
C VAL A 19 -3.39 5.73 -8.94
N ARG A 20 -4.49 4.99 -8.76
CA ARG A 20 -5.15 4.87 -7.45
C ARG A 20 -4.40 3.93 -6.50
N LYS A 21 -3.69 4.51 -5.53
CA LYS A 21 -3.07 3.78 -4.43
C LYS A 21 -4.07 3.67 -3.27
N GLU A 22 -4.96 2.69 -3.32
CA GLU A 22 -6.00 2.51 -2.30
C GLU A 22 -5.41 1.93 -1.00
N ASP A 23 -5.87 2.42 0.14
CA ASP A 23 -5.55 1.86 1.45
C ASP A 23 -6.37 0.59 1.65
N VAL A 24 -5.73 -0.58 1.59
CA VAL A 24 -6.41 -1.88 1.62
C VAL A 24 -6.58 -2.38 3.05
N VAL A 25 -5.55 -2.23 3.89
CA VAL A 25 -5.56 -2.70 5.29
C VAL A 25 -4.89 -1.68 6.18
N GLN A 26 -5.45 -1.47 7.37
CA GLN A 26 -4.81 -0.71 8.43
C GLN A 26 -3.99 -1.65 9.32
N ALA A 27 -2.79 -1.24 9.67
CA ALA A 27 -1.87 -2.00 10.51
C ALA A 27 -1.53 -1.22 11.79
N ILE A 28 -1.10 -1.97 12.80
CA ILE A 28 -0.73 -1.44 14.13
C ILE A 28 0.65 -0.78 14.12
N ASN A 29 1.58 -1.31 13.33
CA ASN A 29 2.95 -0.83 13.15
C ASN A 29 3.46 -1.13 11.73
N TYR A 30 4.68 -0.68 11.44
CA TYR A 30 5.31 -0.89 10.13
C TYR A 30 5.58 -2.37 9.87
N GLU A 31 6.04 -3.12 10.87
CA GLU A 31 6.39 -4.53 10.72
C GLU A 31 5.17 -5.36 10.33
N SER A 32 4.01 -5.08 10.93
CA SER A 32 2.74 -5.74 10.59
C SER A 32 2.28 -5.35 9.19
N ALA A 33 2.42 -4.07 8.80
CA ALA A 33 2.07 -3.63 7.45
C ALA A 33 2.96 -4.31 6.39
N TYR A 34 4.26 -4.44 6.68
CA TYR A 34 5.21 -5.11 5.79
C TYR A 34 4.91 -6.61 5.67
N GLY A 35 4.70 -7.29 6.80
CA GLY A 35 4.33 -8.71 6.81
C GLY A 35 3.03 -8.99 6.05
N LEU A 36 2.01 -8.14 6.23
CA LEU A 36 0.74 -8.24 5.49
C LEU A 36 0.94 -8.03 3.99
N ALA A 37 1.75 -7.06 3.58
CA ALA A 37 2.03 -6.81 2.17
C ALA A 37 2.71 -8.03 1.51
N LEU A 38 3.68 -8.65 2.20
CA LEU A 38 4.30 -9.90 1.71
C LEU A 38 3.27 -11.02 1.59
N GLN A 39 2.47 -11.24 2.63
CA GLN A 39 1.43 -12.27 2.62
C GLN A 39 0.43 -12.08 1.47
N TYR A 40 0.00 -10.85 1.19
CA TYR A 40 -0.89 -10.58 0.05
C TYR A 40 -0.20 -10.76 -1.31
N ASN A 41 1.09 -10.48 -1.40
CA ASN A 41 1.86 -10.74 -2.62
C ASN A 41 2.14 -12.24 -2.84
N GLU A 42 2.09 -13.07 -1.80
CA GLU A 42 2.21 -14.53 -1.91
C GLU A 42 0.86 -15.23 -2.06
N ALA A 43 -0.24 -14.52 -1.85
CA ALA A 43 -1.58 -15.07 -1.98
C ALA A 43 -1.82 -15.59 -3.42
N PRO A 44 -2.42 -16.78 -3.58
CA PRO A 44 -2.64 -17.40 -4.89
C PRO A 44 -3.69 -16.65 -5.73
N ALA A 45 -4.59 -15.93 -5.07
CA ALA A 45 -5.57 -15.07 -5.71
C ALA A 45 -5.30 -13.62 -5.32
N LYS A 46 -4.79 -12.84 -6.29
CA LYS A 46 -4.62 -11.39 -6.15
C LYS A 46 -5.74 -10.69 -6.92
N PRO A 47 -6.20 -9.52 -6.45
CA PRO A 47 -7.09 -8.70 -7.24
C PRO A 47 -6.40 -8.30 -8.54
N GLU A 48 -7.20 -8.17 -9.59
CA GLU A 48 -6.79 -7.68 -10.90
C GLU A 48 -6.97 -6.17 -10.97
N CYS A 49 -6.13 -5.52 -11.77
CA CYS A 49 -6.24 -4.10 -12.05
C CYS A 49 -7.53 -3.84 -12.84
N PRO A 50 -8.39 -2.91 -12.39
CA PRO A 50 -9.66 -2.64 -13.06
C PRO A 50 -9.51 -1.96 -14.43
N ILE A 51 -8.30 -1.51 -14.79
CA ILE A 51 -8.02 -0.86 -16.07
C ILE A 51 -7.45 -1.86 -17.09
N CYS A 52 -6.45 -2.66 -16.71
CA CYS A 52 -5.73 -3.51 -17.67
C CYS A 52 -5.78 -5.01 -17.39
N GLY A 53 -6.46 -5.45 -16.30
CA GLY A 53 -6.59 -6.87 -15.94
C GLY A 53 -5.33 -7.50 -15.32
N GLU A 54 -4.21 -6.78 -15.29
CA GLU A 54 -2.96 -7.28 -14.70
C GLU A 54 -3.06 -7.41 -13.19
N GLN A 55 -2.31 -8.34 -12.60
CA GLN A 55 -2.35 -8.56 -11.15
C GLN A 55 -1.93 -7.30 -10.40
N MET A 56 -2.59 -7.03 -9.28
CA MET A 56 -2.16 -5.98 -8.37
C MET A 56 -1.03 -6.44 -7.45
N ALA A 57 -0.21 -5.49 -7.01
CA ALA A 57 0.89 -5.70 -6.08
C ALA A 57 0.70 -4.85 -4.82
N PHE A 58 1.12 -5.39 -3.68
CA PHE A 58 0.91 -4.80 -2.35
C PHE A 58 2.21 -4.27 -1.77
N TYR A 59 2.14 -3.17 -1.02
CA TYR A 59 3.29 -2.61 -0.32
C TYR A 59 2.87 -1.95 0.99
N SER A 60 3.77 -1.97 1.97
CA SER A 60 3.60 -1.24 3.23
C SER A 60 3.72 0.26 2.99
N TYR A 61 2.80 1.02 3.54
CA TYR A 61 2.76 2.46 3.47
C TYR A 61 2.63 3.06 4.87
N THR A 62 3.41 4.10 5.14
CA THR A 62 3.35 4.84 6.39
C THR A 62 3.19 6.32 6.10
N LEU A 63 2.27 6.97 6.80
CA LEU A 63 2.18 8.42 6.83
C LEU A 63 3.08 8.93 7.95
N ILE A 64 4.13 9.66 7.57
CA ILE A 64 4.88 10.51 8.48
C ILE A 64 4.15 11.84 8.48
N ASP A 65 3.45 12.14 9.58
CA ASP A 65 3.01 13.51 9.82
C ASP A 65 4.27 14.35 9.96
N ASP A 66 4.43 15.37 9.11
CA ASP A 66 5.60 16.24 9.06
C ASP A 66 5.99 16.66 10.49
N PRO A 67 7.25 16.45 10.95
CA PRO A 67 7.68 17.08 12.18
C PRO A 67 7.61 18.58 11.90
N TRP A 68 6.83 19.31 12.69
CA TRP A 68 6.92 20.76 12.72
C TRP A 68 8.39 21.13 12.98
N LEU A 69 9.16 21.40 11.93
CA LEU A 69 10.47 22.03 12.07
C LEU A 69 10.15 23.44 12.59
N PRO A 70 10.56 23.80 13.83
CA PRO A 70 10.40 25.17 14.27
C PRO A 70 11.20 26.04 13.30
N ARG A 71 10.52 26.97 12.63
CA ARG A 71 11.21 28.03 11.89
C ARG A 71 11.97 28.86 12.93
N HIS A 72 13.29 28.71 12.96
CA HIS A 72 14.21 29.64 13.60
C HIS A 72 15.09 30.25 12.53
#